data_AF-A0A940UG73-F1
#
_entry.id   AF-A0A940UG73-F1
#
_cell.length_a   1.000
_cell.length_b   1.000
_cell.length_c   1.000
_cell.angle_alpha   90.00
_cell.angle_beta   90.00
_cell.angle_gamma   90.00
#
_symmetry.space_group_name_H-M   'P 1'
#
loop_
_entity.id
_entity.type
_entity.pdbx_description
1 polymer ?
#
loop_
_entity_poly.entity_id
_entity_poly.type
_entity_poly.pdbx_seq_one_letter_code
_entity_poly.pdbx_strand_id
1 'polypeptide(L)'
;MESFSRLVGLMEALRGEEGCAWDKKQTEKAFRTFLLEEAYEVIDAIENGDAAMLKEELGDLLFHIVFISQICRERGLFQIQDVIDSAYTKMYNRHPHVFRKGEADTPIEQRWEELKRAEKNDYAAVSGVPKILPALLRSYVISKRASRMGFDWETVDGIYEKIEEEIRELREAEKLADQALLEEEVGDLLFTVANLARFHSIDPEGALRLTLDKFVRRFAYVEKNIDKANPDPKVMDELWNEVKRLEKGGE
;
A
#
# COMPACT_ATOMS: atom_id res chain seq x y z
N MET A 1 -7.51 9.08 29.14
CA MET A 1 -6.38 8.98 28.19
C MET A 1 -5.14 9.65 28.79
N GLU A 2 -4.62 9.16 29.91
CA GLU A 2 -3.43 9.76 30.53
C GLU A 2 -2.16 9.51 29.68
N SER A 3 -2.01 8.29 29.16
CA SER A 3 -0.83 7.92 28.35
C SER A 3 -0.71 8.75 27.06
N PHE A 4 -1.82 9.02 26.38
CA PHE A 4 -1.80 9.84 25.17
C PHE A 4 -1.45 11.30 25.48
N SER A 5 -2.02 11.89 26.53
CA SER A 5 -1.66 13.23 26.96
C SER A 5 -0.19 13.33 27.38
N ARG A 6 0.38 12.29 27.99
CA ARG A 6 1.82 12.21 28.28
C ARG A 6 2.67 12.19 27.02
N LEU A 7 2.26 11.48 25.97
CA LEU A 7 2.96 11.47 24.68
C LEU A 7 2.95 12.84 24.01
N VAL A 8 1.80 13.52 24.00
CA VAL A 8 1.69 14.88 23.47
C VAL A 8 2.56 15.85 24.28
N GLY A 9 2.48 15.80 25.61
CA GLY A 9 3.32 16.62 26.49
C GLY A 9 4.82 16.36 26.35
N LEU A 10 5.21 15.10 26.11
CA LEU A 10 6.60 14.74 25.77
C LEU A 10 7.04 15.44 24.49
N MET A 11 6.23 15.39 23.43
CA MET A 11 6.57 16.05 22.15
C MET A 11 6.73 17.56 22.31
N GLU A 12 5.86 18.20 23.09
CA GLU A 12 5.95 19.62 23.42
C GLU A 12 7.26 19.96 24.15
N ALA A 13 7.66 19.13 25.11
CA ALA A 13 8.91 19.30 25.83
C ALA A 13 10.13 19.10 24.90
N LEU A 14 10.11 18.08 24.04
CA LEU A 14 11.18 17.79 23.07
C LEU A 14 11.40 18.93 22.08
N ARG A 15 10.33 19.62 21.68
CA ARG A 15 10.40 20.75 20.73
C ARG A 15 10.37 22.13 21.38
N GLY A 16 10.24 22.21 22.71
CA GLY A 16 10.24 23.44 23.48
C GLY A 16 11.61 24.14 23.49
N GLU A 17 11.68 25.31 24.16
CA GLU A 17 12.90 26.13 24.22
C GLU A 17 14.12 25.33 24.70
N GLU A 18 13.99 24.62 25.82
CA GLU A 18 14.99 23.73 26.42
C GLU A 18 15.00 22.31 25.81
N GLY A 19 14.25 22.11 24.73
CA GLY A 19 14.10 20.82 24.06
C GLY A 19 15.31 20.38 23.25
N CYS A 20 15.20 19.21 22.64
CA CYS A 20 16.22 18.59 21.81
C CYS A 20 16.50 19.40 20.53
N ALA A 21 17.78 19.65 20.26
CA ALA A 21 18.20 20.44 19.10
C ALA A 21 17.93 19.72 17.76
N TRP A 22 17.93 18.38 17.75
CA TRP A 22 17.59 17.60 16.56
C TRP A 22 16.09 17.66 16.29
N ASP A 23 15.26 17.47 17.31
CA ASP A 23 13.80 17.52 17.18
C ASP A 23 13.37 18.88 16.64
N LYS A 24 13.79 19.97 17.28
CA LYS A 24 13.48 21.36 16.86
C LYS A 24 13.75 21.66 15.39
N LYS A 25 14.79 21.04 14.79
CA LYS A 25 15.18 21.26 13.38
C LYS A 25 14.30 20.51 12.38
N GLN A 26 13.53 19.52 12.82
CA GLN A 26 12.68 18.74 11.91
C GLN A 26 11.53 19.59 11.35
N THR A 27 11.14 19.26 10.12
CA THR A 27 10.02 19.87 9.40
C THR A 27 9.08 18.77 8.92
N GLU A 28 7.84 19.09 8.55
CA GLU A 28 6.87 18.08 8.08
C GLU A 28 7.35 17.33 6.83
N LYS A 29 8.22 17.97 6.03
CA LYS A 29 8.81 17.33 4.84
C LYS A 29 9.81 16.24 5.19
N ALA A 30 10.52 16.36 6.33
CA ALA A 30 11.50 15.37 6.76
C ALA A 30 10.84 14.03 7.12
N PHE A 31 9.61 14.07 7.64
CA PHE A 31 8.87 12.88 8.05
C PHE A 31 8.29 12.05 6.90
N ARG A 32 8.45 12.46 5.64
CA ARG A 32 7.95 11.66 4.50
C ARG A 32 8.59 10.29 4.43
N THR A 33 9.91 10.21 4.63
CA THR A 33 10.64 8.96 4.60
C THR A 33 10.34 8.13 5.84
N PHE A 34 10.41 8.74 7.03
CA PHE A 34 10.11 8.05 8.28
C PHE A 34 8.69 7.47 8.30
N LEU A 35 7.67 8.22 7.88
CA LEU A 35 6.30 7.68 7.78
C LEU A 35 6.18 6.48 6.84
N LEU A 36 7.00 6.43 5.78
CA LEU A 36 6.99 5.32 4.84
C LEU A 36 7.67 4.10 5.46
N GLU A 37 8.81 4.29 6.12
CA GLU A 37 9.55 3.25 6.84
C GLU A 37 8.65 2.59 7.90
N GLU A 38 8.11 3.36 8.84
CA GLU A 38 7.21 2.84 9.89
C GLU A 38 5.97 2.13 9.31
N ALA A 39 5.43 2.65 8.20
CA ALA A 39 4.28 2.02 7.55
C ALA A 39 4.65 0.64 6.98
N TYR A 40 5.86 0.47 6.45
CA TYR A 40 6.34 -0.83 5.98
C TYR A 40 6.73 -1.76 7.12
N GLU A 41 7.28 -1.25 8.23
CA GLU A 41 7.57 -2.06 9.43
C GLU A 41 6.28 -2.57 10.08
N VAL A 42 5.23 -1.75 10.14
CA VAL A 42 3.88 -2.21 10.52
C VAL A 42 3.38 -3.31 9.58
N ILE A 43 3.57 -3.18 8.26
CA ILE A 43 3.16 -4.20 7.30
C ILE A 43 3.95 -5.50 7.50
N ASP A 44 5.26 -5.42 7.68
CA ASP A 44 6.12 -6.58 7.93
C ASP A 44 5.72 -7.31 9.23
N ALA A 45 5.45 -6.57 10.30
CA ALA A 45 4.99 -7.14 11.56
C ALA A 45 3.64 -7.87 11.42
N ILE A 46 2.72 -7.34 10.59
CA ILE A 46 1.44 -7.99 10.26
C ILE A 46 1.68 -9.28 9.47
N GLU A 47 2.55 -9.24 8.45
CA GLU A 47 2.84 -10.39 7.58
C GLU A 47 3.55 -11.53 8.35
N ASN A 48 4.39 -11.18 9.32
CA ASN A 48 5.09 -12.15 10.18
C ASN A 48 4.27 -12.59 11.41
N GLY A 49 3.10 -11.97 11.65
CA GLY A 49 2.28 -12.25 12.84
C GLY A 49 2.97 -11.89 14.16
N ASP A 50 3.94 -10.98 14.13
CA ASP A 50 4.70 -10.55 15.31
C ASP A 50 3.94 -9.46 16.07
N ALA A 51 3.23 -9.87 17.12
CA ALA A 51 2.44 -8.95 17.93
C ALA A 51 3.29 -7.96 18.74
N ALA A 52 4.54 -8.30 19.06
CA ALA A 52 5.42 -7.42 19.82
C ALA A 52 5.93 -6.29 18.94
N MET A 53 6.46 -6.65 17.76
CA MET A 53 6.89 -5.70 16.75
C MET A 53 5.71 -4.84 16.30
N LEU A 54 4.55 -5.43 15.99
CA LEU A 54 3.37 -4.66 15.59
C LEU A 54 2.98 -3.58 16.60
N LYS A 55 3.11 -3.86 17.90
CA LYS A 55 2.83 -2.88 18.95
C LYS A 55 3.86 -1.75 18.98
N GLU A 56 5.13 -2.06 18.73
CA GLU A 56 6.24 -1.11 18.65
C GLU A 56 6.04 -0.16 17.46
N GLU A 57 5.90 -0.70 16.25
CA GLU A 57 5.77 0.09 15.01
C GLU A 57 4.48 0.94 14.97
N LEU A 58 3.37 0.44 15.53
CA LEU A 58 2.16 1.25 15.70
C LEU A 58 2.38 2.42 16.67
N GLY A 59 3.26 2.24 17.66
CA GLY A 59 3.68 3.28 18.58
C GLY A 59 4.50 4.37 17.87
N ASP A 60 5.43 3.97 17.02
CA ASP A 60 6.32 4.88 16.29
C ASP A 60 5.57 5.64 15.18
N LEU A 61 4.65 4.96 14.48
CA LEU A 61 3.73 5.63 13.56
C LEU A 61 2.84 6.65 14.29
N LEU A 62 2.35 6.33 15.50
CA LEU A 62 1.60 7.28 16.34
C LEU A 62 2.49 8.44 16.78
N PHE A 63 3.74 8.19 17.16
CA PHE A 63 4.71 9.22 17.53
C PHE A 63 4.93 10.20 16.38
N HIS A 64 5.10 9.72 15.14
CA HIS A 64 5.22 10.57 13.96
C HIS A 64 3.98 11.43 13.69
N ILE A 65 2.77 10.89 13.91
CA ILE A 65 1.52 11.68 13.80
C ILE A 65 1.51 12.82 14.84
N VAL A 66 1.88 12.54 16.09
CA VAL A 66 1.99 13.56 17.14
C VAL A 66 3.06 14.59 16.80
N PHE A 67 4.22 14.14 16.30
CA PHE A 67 5.33 15.02 15.91
C PHE A 67 4.91 16.02 14.84
N ILE A 68 4.33 15.54 13.73
CA ILE A 68 3.88 16.41 12.64
C ILE A 68 2.81 17.38 13.13
N SER A 69 1.87 16.92 13.97
CA SER A 69 0.83 17.76 14.56
C SER A 69 1.42 18.86 15.44
N GLN A 70 2.48 18.58 16.18
CA GLN A 70 3.19 19.58 16.97
C GLN A 70 3.87 20.64 16.09
N ILE A 71 4.53 20.25 15.00
CA ILE A 71 5.11 21.20 14.03
C ILE A 71 4.01 22.10 13.43
N CYS A 72 2.86 21.51 13.05
CA CYS A 72 1.74 22.27 12.51
C CYS A 72 1.14 23.24 13.54
N ARG A 73 1.13 22.87 14.82
CA ARG A 73 0.70 23.76 15.92
C ARG A 73 1.63 24.95 16.07
N GLU A 74 2.95 24.72 16.07
CA GLU A 74 3.97 25.78 16.13
C GLU A 74 3.85 26.79 14.98
N ARG A 75 3.32 26.34 13.84
CA ARG A 75 3.06 27.16 12.66
C ARG A 75 1.67 27.79 12.63
N GLY A 76 0.84 27.57 13.65
CA GLY A 76 -0.53 28.09 13.73
C GLY A 76 -1.50 27.50 12.70
N LEU A 77 -1.26 26.27 12.23
CA LEU A 77 -2.08 25.62 11.21
C LEU A 77 -3.22 24.78 11.82
N PHE A 78 -2.85 23.78 12.62
CA PHE A 78 -3.76 22.90 13.37
C PHE A 78 -2.97 22.19 14.48
N GLN A 79 -3.68 21.57 15.42
CA GLN A 79 -3.12 20.79 16.52
C GLN A 79 -3.63 19.34 16.50
N ILE A 80 -3.06 18.49 17.36
CA ILE A 80 -3.41 17.06 17.43
C ILE A 80 -4.90 16.83 17.72
N GLN A 81 -5.55 17.72 18.47
CA GLN A 81 -6.99 17.66 18.73
C GLN A 81 -7.78 17.79 17.42
N ASP A 82 -7.41 18.71 16.52
CA ASP A 82 -8.10 18.90 15.25
C ASP A 82 -7.98 17.66 14.35
N VAL A 83 -6.83 16.97 14.39
CA VAL A 83 -6.61 15.71 13.67
C VAL A 83 -7.55 14.61 14.19
N ILE A 84 -7.65 14.47 15.51
CA ILE A 84 -8.53 13.49 16.16
C ILE A 84 -10.00 13.81 15.87
N ASP A 85 -10.41 15.07 16.02
CA ASP A 85 -11.79 15.51 15.80
C ASP A 85 -12.22 15.34 14.34
N SER A 86 -11.30 15.61 13.41
CA SER A 86 -11.49 15.36 11.98
C SER A 86 -11.69 13.86 11.70
N ALA A 87 -10.85 13.00 12.27
CA ALA A 87 -10.97 11.56 12.12
C ALA A 87 -12.29 11.03 12.75
N TYR A 88 -12.60 11.45 13.97
CA TYR A 88 -13.82 11.07 14.69
C TYR A 88 -15.07 11.50 13.92
N THR A 89 -15.19 12.77 13.57
CA THR A 89 -16.36 13.31 12.86
C THR A 89 -16.59 12.60 11.54
N LYS A 90 -15.52 12.39 10.77
CA LYS A 90 -15.56 11.67 9.50
C LYS A 90 -15.99 10.22 9.66
N MET A 91 -15.44 9.49 10.63
CA MET A 91 -15.80 8.09 10.85
C MET A 91 -17.21 7.96 11.43
N TYR A 92 -17.60 8.80 12.38
CA TYR A 92 -18.94 8.82 12.98
C TYR A 92 -20.02 9.03 11.90
N ASN A 93 -19.82 10.02 11.02
CA ASN A 93 -20.76 10.31 9.93
C ASN A 93 -20.80 9.22 8.84
N ARG A 94 -19.74 8.43 8.70
CA ARG A 94 -19.67 7.29 7.75
C ARG A 94 -20.25 5.99 8.31
N HIS A 95 -20.55 5.94 9.61
CA HIS A 95 -21.16 4.78 10.27
C HIS A 95 -22.48 5.11 10.95
N PRO A 96 -23.43 5.78 10.26
CA PRO A 96 -24.69 6.15 10.89
C PRO A 96 -25.52 4.91 11.28
N HIS A 97 -25.34 3.76 10.63
CA HIS A 97 -25.99 2.50 11.05
C HIS A 97 -25.56 2.03 12.45
N VAL A 98 -24.35 2.38 12.91
CA VAL A 98 -23.89 2.06 14.27
C VAL A 98 -24.44 3.07 15.28
N PHE A 99 -24.51 4.35 14.90
CA PHE A 99 -24.75 5.46 15.85
C PHE A 99 -26.13 6.13 15.73
N ARG A 100 -26.89 5.84 14.67
CA ARG A 100 -28.25 6.34 14.39
C ARG A 100 -29.17 5.12 14.20
N LYS A 101 -30.15 4.98 15.07
CA LYS A 101 -31.17 3.91 14.93
C LYS A 101 -32.04 4.21 13.70
N GLY A 102 -32.12 3.27 12.75
CA GLY A 102 -33.18 3.25 11.74
C GLY A 102 -32.78 3.33 10.26
N GLU A 103 -31.54 3.04 9.87
CA GLU A 103 -31.18 3.03 8.44
C GLU A 103 -30.90 1.60 7.93
N ALA A 104 -31.67 1.22 6.92
CA ALA A 104 -31.77 -0.12 6.34
C ALA A 104 -30.87 -0.33 5.10
N ASP A 105 -30.49 -1.60 4.93
CA ASP A 105 -30.22 -2.40 3.71
C ASP A 105 -29.26 -1.96 2.59
N THR A 106 -28.74 -0.72 2.55
CA THR A 106 -27.71 -0.41 1.54
C THR A 106 -26.34 -0.99 1.94
N PRO A 107 -25.63 -1.70 1.04
CA PRO A 107 -24.24 -2.11 1.30
C PRO A 107 -23.38 -0.92 1.74
N ILE A 108 -22.64 -1.10 2.83
CA ILE A 108 -21.86 -0.04 3.50
C ILE A 108 -20.91 0.70 2.54
N GLU A 109 -20.38 -0.02 1.54
CA GLU A 109 -19.42 0.49 0.56
C GLU A 109 -20.05 1.48 -0.42
N GLN A 110 -21.25 1.20 -0.92
CA GLN A 110 -21.99 2.11 -1.80
C GLN A 110 -22.32 3.39 -1.06
N ARG A 111 -22.76 3.24 0.19
CA ARG A 111 -23.09 4.36 1.07
C ARG A 111 -21.89 5.25 1.38
N TRP A 112 -20.71 4.67 1.55
CA TRP A 112 -19.48 5.46 1.72
C TRP A 112 -19.14 6.29 0.49
N GLU A 113 -19.36 5.79 -0.72
CA GLU A 113 -19.12 6.57 -1.94
C GLU A 113 -20.17 7.66 -2.15
N GLU A 114 -21.43 7.45 -1.76
CA GLU A 114 -22.45 8.50 -1.74
C GLU A 114 -22.07 9.63 -0.78
N LEU A 115 -21.66 9.29 0.45
CA LEU A 115 -21.21 10.29 1.44
C LEU A 115 -19.97 11.05 0.95
N LYS A 116 -18.98 10.36 0.35
CA LYS A 116 -17.80 11.02 -0.23
C LYS A 116 -18.14 11.95 -1.38
N ARG A 117 -19.13 11.59 -2.22
CA ARG A 117 -19.64 12.45 -3.29
C ARG A 117 -20.32 13.70 -2.74
N ALA A 118 -21.12 13.56 -1.68
CA ALA A 118 -21.78 14.68 -1.01
C ALA A 118 -20.80 15.63 -0.28
N GLU A 119 -19.66 15.11 0.20
CA GLU A 119 -18.62 15.90 0.92
C GLU A 119 -17.76 16.80 0.00
N LYS A 120 -17.74 16.59 -1.33
CA LYS A 120 -16.83 17.29 -2.25
C LYS A 120 -17.53 17.82 -3.50
N ASN A 121 -17.47 19.14 -3.71
CA ASN A 121 -17.99 19.81 -4.93
C ASN A 121 -17.29 19.38 -6.23
N ASP A 122 -16.08 18.81 -6.15
CA ASP A 122 -15.27 18.36 -7.30
C ASP A 122 -14.81 16.90 -7.10
N TYR A 123 -15.77 16.01 -6.82
CA TYR A 123 -15.48 14.60 -6.61
C TYR A 123 -15.05 13.94 -7.94
N ALA A 124 -13.76 13.64 -8.04
CA ALA A 124 -13.25 12.71 -9.03
C ALA A 124 -12.74 11.46 -8.31
N ALA A 125 -13.40 10.32 -8.57
CA ALA A 125 -13.15 9.06 -7.85
C ALA A 125 -11.67 8.65 -7.92
N VAL A 126 -11.06 8.82 -9.08
CA VAL A 126 -9.70 8.35 -9.38
C VAL A 126 -8.63 9.44 -9.12
N SER A 127 -8.95 10.72 -9.27
CA SER A 127 -7.95 11.81 -9.20
C SER A 127 -7.34 11.99 -7.80
N GLY A 128 -8.05 11.55 -6.75
CA GLY A 128 -7.57 11.58 -5.37
C GLY A 128 -6.66 10.40 -4.98
N VAL A 129 -6.17 9.60 -5.93
CA VAL A 129 -5.18 8.55 -5.65
C VAL A 129 -3.78 9.17 -5.69
N PRO A 130 -2.97 9.06 -4.62
CA PRO A 130 -1.62 9.64 -4.60
C PRO A 130 -0.77 9.08 -5.74
N LYS A 131 -0.11 9.99 -6.49
CA LYS A 131 0.78 9.62 -7.60
C LYS A 131 2.05 8.88 -7.15
N ILE A 132 2.42 9.01 -5.88
CA ILE A 132 3.63 8.42 -5.30
C ILE A 132 3.45 6.95 -4.87
N LEU A 133 2.22 6.42 -4.91
CA LEU A 133 2.01 5.01 -4.59
C LEU A 133 2.78 4.12 -5.58
N PRO A 134 3.30 2.96 -5.11
CA PRO A 134 3.81 1.91 -6.00
C PRO A 134 2.82 1.59 -7.11
N ALA A 135 3.32 1.34 -8.32
CA ALA A 135 2.49 1.32 -9.52
C ALA A 135 1.39 0.25 -9.45
N LEU A 136 1.67 -0.96 -8.96
CA LEU A 136 0.66 -2.03 -8.87
C LEU A 136 -0.40 -1.72 -7.82
N LEU A 137 0.01 -1.23 -6.64
CA LEU A 137 -0.92 -0.77 -5.62
C LEU A 137 -1.77 0.41 -6.13
N ARG A 138 -1.15 1.34 -6.86
CA ARG A 138 -1.84 2.47 -7.47
C ARG A 138 -2.87 2.00 -8.49
N SER A 139 -2.52 1.06 -9.37
CA SER A 139 -3.44 0.42 -10.33
C SER A 139 -4.62 -0.24 -9.61
N TYR A 140 -4.36 -1.04 -8.57
CA TYR A 140 -5.39 -1.66 -7.75
C TYR A 140 -6.35 -0.64 -7.12
N VAL A 141 -5.83 0.44 -6.53
CA VAL A 141 -6.66 1.48 -5.90
C VAL A 141 -7.47 2.25 -6.94
N ILE A 142 -6.87 2.59 -8.09
CA ILE A 142 -7.55 3.28 -9.18
C ILE A 142 -8.72 2.44 -9.69
N SER A 143 -8.47 1.19 -10.04
CA SER A 143 -9.51 0.34 -10.61
C SER A 143 -10.57 -0.06 -9.59
N LYS A 144 -10.21 -0.25 -8.32
CA LYS A 144 -11.18 -0.45 -7.21
C LYS A 144 -12.08 0.76 -6.99
N ARG A 145 -11.62 1.98 -7.28
CA ARG A 145 -12.47 3.17 -7.23
C ARG A 145 -13.33 3.30 -8.48
N ALA A 146 -12.80 2.97 -9.66
CA ALA A 146 -13.55 2.95 -10.91
C ALA A 146 -14.71 1.93 -10.85
N SER A 147 -14.47 0.74 -10.29
CA SER A 147 -15.51 -0.30 -10.16
C SER A 147 -16.69 0.13 -9.30
N ARG A 148 -16.46 0.93 -8.27
CA ARG A 148 -17.54 1.52 -7.44
C ARG A 148 -18.44 2.48 -8.20
N MET A 149 -17.99 2.98 -9.35
CA MET A 149 -18.80 3.79 -10.27
C MET A 149 -19.50 2.95 -11.35
N GLY A 150 -19.36 1.62 -11.30
CA GLY A 150 -19.88 0.71 -12.31
C GLY A 150 -18.96 0.50 -13.52
N PHE A 151 -17.72 1.02 -13.48
CA PHE A 151 -16.72 0.73 -14.50
C PHE A 151 -15.88 -0.48 -14.04
N ASP A 152 -16.41 -1.68 -14.30
CA ASP A 152 -15.78 -2.95 -13.93
C ASP A 152 -16.06 -4.02 -15.00
N TRP A 153 -15.30 -5.12 -14.96
CA TRP A 153 -15.56 -6.34 -15.71
C TRP A 153 -16.72 -7.11 -15.07
N GLU A 154 -17.62 -7.64 -15.92
CA GLU A 154 -18.75 -8.45 -15.45
C GLU A 154 -18.32 -9.84 -14.97
N THR A 155 -17.29 -10.41 -15.60
CA THR A 155 -16.77 -11.75 -15.32
C THR A 155 -15.24 -11.77 -15.33
N VAL A 156 -14.66 -12.77 -14.68
CA VAL A 156 -13.21 -13.02 -14.73
C VAL A 156 -12.75 -13.39 -16.14
N ASP A 157 -13.61 -14.05 -16.93
CA ASP A 157 -13.31 -14.45 -18.31
C ASP A 157 -13.02 -13.23 -19.20
N GLY A 158 -13.78 -12.14 -19.03
CA GLY A 158 -13.50 -10.89 -19.76
C GLY A 158 -12.16 -10.25 -19.40
N ILE A 159 -11.63 -10.52 -18.21
CA ILE A 159 -10.27 -10.08 -17.84
C ILE A 159 -9.23 -10.97 -18.53
N TYR A 160 -9.44 -12.29 -18.57
CA TYR A 160 -8.55 -13.20 -19.29
C TYR A 160 -8.51 -12.90 -20.79
N GLU A 161 -9.65 -12.64 -21.42
CA GLU A 161 -9.72 -12.21 -22.83
C GLU A 161 -8.91 -10.93 -23.07
N LYS A 162 -9.01 -9.95 -22.16
CA LYS A 162 -8.21 -8.72 -22.24
C LYS A 162 -6.72 -8.99 -22.05
N ILE A 163 -6.31 -9.85 -21.12
CA ILE A 163 -4.89 -10.27 -20.99
C ILE A 163 -4.37 -10.88 -22.29
N GLU A 164 -5.17 -11.72 -22.96
CA GLU A 164 -4.79 -12.30 -24.24
C GLU A 164 -4.70 -11.25 -25.37
N GLU A 165 -5.53 -10.21 -25.32
CA GLU A 165 -5.46 -9.04 -26.21
C GLU A 165 -4.16 -8.26 -26.01
N GLU A 166 -3.85 -7.86 -24.77
CA GLU A 166 -2.61 -7.13 -24.45
C GLU A 166 -1.36 -7.92 -24.87
N ILE A 167 -1.37 -9.25 -24.73
CA ILE A 167 -0.27 -10.12 -25.20
C ILE A 167 -0.15 -10.12 -26.72
N ARG A 168 -1.27 -10.02 -27.46
CA ARG A 168 -1.24 -9.92 -28.92
C ARG A 168 -0.69 -8.55 -29.35
N GLU A 169 -1.16 -7.48 -28.74
CA GLU A 169 -0.73 -6.11 -29.03
C GLU A 169 0.77 -5.92 -28.72
N LEU A 170 1.24 -6.44 -27.58
CA LEU A 170 2.67 -6.49 -27.24
C LEU A 170 3.50 -7.20 -28.32
N ARG A 171 3.05 -8.36 -28.81
CA ARG A 171 3.73 -9.12 -29.88
C ARG A 171 3.71 -8.39 -31.23
N GLU A 172 2.71 -7.55 -31.48
CA GLU A 172 2.65 -6.73 -32.69
C GLU A 172 3.64 -5.57 -32.58
N ALA A 173 3.71 -4.90 -31.43
CA ALA A 173 4.69 -3.88 -31.13
C ALA A 173 6.13 -4.39 -31.26
N GLU A 174 6.41 -5.62 -30.80
CA GLU A 174 7.73 -6.28 -30.98
C GLU A 174 8.12 -6.41 -32.46
N LYS A 175 7.17 -6.74 -33.34
CA LYS A 175 7.41 -6.89 -34.78
C LYS A 175 7.66 -5.55 -35.46
N LEU A 176 7.03 -4.49 -34.97
CA LEU A 176 7.20 -3.13 -35.49
C LEU A 176 8.50 -2.47 -35.00
N ALA A 177 9.16 -3.06 -34.00
CA ALA A 177 10.34 -2.52 -33.33
C ALA A 177 10.13 -1.08 -32.82
N ASP A 178 8.89 -0.76 -32.43
CA ASP A 178 8.52 0.53 -31.85
C ASP A 178 8.63 0.45 -30.34
N GLN A 179 9.67 1.06 -29.79
CA GLN A 179 9.97 1.02 -28.36
C GLN A 179 8.92 1.74 -27.52
N ALA A 180 8.29 2.80 -28.05
CA ALA A 180 7.27 3.55 -27.32
C ALA A 180 5.99 2.72 -27.21
N LEU A 181 5.60 2.08 -28.31
CA LEU A 181 4.46 1.17 -28.31
C LEU A 181 4.72 -0.03 -27.39
N LEU A 182 5.91 -0.63 -27.44
CA LEU A 182 6.29 -1.71 -26.51
C LEU A 182 6.14 -1.32 -25.03
N GLU A 183 6.54 -0.10 -24.66
CA GLU A 183 6.39 0.38 -23.29
C GLU A 183 4.92 0.55 -22.88
N GLU A 184 4.07 1.04 -23.80
CA GLU A 184 2.62 1.16 -23.62
C GLU A 184 1.97 -0.20 -23.37
N GLU A 185 2.22 -1.18 -24.26
CA GLU A 185 1.62 -2.52 -24.17
C GLU A 185 2.07 -3.29 -22.91
N VAL A 186 3.32 -3.11 -22.47
CA VAL A 186 3.79 -3.66 -21.18
C VAL A 186 3.01 -3.03 -20.02
N GLY A 187 2.76 -1.73 -20.08
CA GLY A 187 1.95 -1.00 -19.10
C GLY A 187 0.53 -1.54 -19.00
N ASP A 188 -0.13 -1.72 -20.13
CA ASP A 188 -1.52 -2.18 -20.20
C ASP A 188 -1.67 -3.65 -19.77
N LEU A 189 -0.71 -4.50 -20.13
CA LEU A 189 -0.64 -5.87 -19.60
C LEU A 189 -0.50 -5.88 -18.07
N LEU A 190 0.42 -5.10 -17.51
CA LEU A 190 0.60 -5.01 -16.05
C LEU A 190 -0.64 -4.46 -15.34
N PHE A 191 -1.32 -3.47 -15.94
CA PHE A 191 -2.57 -2.93 -15.43
C PHE A 191 -3.70 -3.96 -15.44
N THR A 192 -3.80 -4.74 -16.51
CA THR A 192 -4.81 -5.81 -16.65
C THR A 192 -4.55 -6.94 -15.65
N VAL A 193 -3.30 -7.35 -15.45
CA VAL A 193 -2.92 -8.32 -14.40
C VAL A 193 -3.23 -7.80 -13.00
N ALA A 194 -2.98 -6.52 -12.71
CA ALA A 194 -3.37 -5.91 -11.44
C ALA A 194 -4.91 -5.92 -11.24
N ASN A 195 -5.68 -5.81 -12.32
CA ASN A 195 -7.14 -5.93 -12.28
C ASN A 195 -7.63 -7.36 -12.04
N LEU A 196 -6.95 -8.37 -12.60
CA LEU A 196 -7.21 -9.76 -12.27
C LEU A 196 -7.01 -10.02 -10.77
N ALA A 197 -5.91 -9.53 -10.20
CA ALA A 197 -5.67 -9.60 -8.75
C ALA A 197 -6.78 -8.91 -7.96
N ARG A 198 -7.19 -7.70 -8.39
CA ARG A 198 -8.31 -6.97 -7.76
C ARG A 198 -9.62 -7.76 -7.80
N PHE A 199 -9.95 -8.40 -8.91
CA PHE A 199 -11.16 -9.20 -9.04
C PHE A 199 -11.24 -10.30 -7.96
N HIS A 200 -10.09 -10.89 -7.63
CA HIS A 200 -9.94 -11.86 -6.53
C HIS A 200 -9.73 -11.24 -5.14
N SER A 201 -9.87 -9.91 -5.00
CA SER A 201 -9.60 -9.18 -3.76
C SER A 201 -8.17 -9.33 -3.23
N ILE A 202 -7.21 -9.59 -4.12
CA ILE A 202 -5.79 -9.71 -3.80
C ILE A 202 -5.09 -8.38 -4.06
N ASP A 203 -4.25 -7.93 -3.12
CA ASP A 203 -3.32 -6.80 -3.36
C ASP A 203 -2.17 -7.26 -4.28
N PRO A 204 -2.07 -6.76 -5.52
CA PRO A 204 -1.03 -7.18 -6.45
C PRO A 204 0.38 -6.79 -6.00
N GLU A 205 0.54 -5.68 -5.28
CA GLU A 205 1.86 -5.25 -4.77
C GLU A 205 2.36 -6.20 -3.69
N GLY A 206 1.51 -6.51 -2.70
CA GLY A 206 1.81 -7.52 -1.68
C GLY A 206 2.05 -8.92 -2.26
N ALA A 207 1.23 -9.35 -3.23
CA ALA A 207 1.39 -10.66 -3.88
C ALA A 207 2.74 -10.78 -4.64
N LEU A 208 3.17 -9.69 -5.30
CA LEU A 208 4.47 -9.64 -5.94
C LEU A 208 5.59 -9.68 -4.90
N ARG A 209 5.49 -8.92 -3.81
CA ARG A 209 6.47 -8.90 -2.72
C ARG A 209 6.74 -10.30 -2.17
N LEU A 210 5.70 -11.05 -1.83
CA LEU A 210 5.81 -12.44 -1.36
C LEU A 210 6.49 -13.36 -2.40
N THR A 211 6.25 -13.11 -3.68
CA THR A 211 6.90 -13.84 -4.77
C THR A 211 8.38 -13.50 -4.87
N LEU A 212 8.74 -12.23 -4.70
CA LEU A 212 10.13 -11.77 -4.65
C LEU A 212 10.87 -12.35 -3.45
N ASP A 213 10.26 -12.37 -2.26
CA ASP A 213 10.88 -12.95 -1.06
C ASP A 213 11.16 -14.45 -1.24
N LYS A 214 10.21 -15.17 -1.84
CA LYS A 214 10.39 -16.57 -2.23
C LYS A 214 11.51 -16.74 -3.25
N PHE A 215 11.63 -15.83 -4.22
CA PHE A 215 12.72 -15.85 -5.19
C PHE A 215 14.07 -15.64 -4.49
N VAL A 216 14.19 -14.64 -3.62
CA VAL A 216 15.41 -14.32 -2.86
C VAL A 216 15.83 -15.50 -2.01
N ARG A 217 14.91 -16.10 -1.23
CA ARG A 217 15.21 -17.29 -0.40
C ARG A 217 15.75 -18.46 -1.23
N ARG A 218 15.11 -18.74 -2.38
CA ARG A 218 15.53 -19.83 -3.27
C ARG A 218 16.85 -19.54 -3.95
N PHE A 219 17.06 -18.30 -4.40
CA PHE A 219 18.29 -17.92 -5.09
C PHE A 219 19.48 -17.89 -4.13
N ALA A 220 19.28 -17.48 -2.87
CA ALA A 220 20.30 -17.57 -1.83
C ALA A 220 20.78 -19.02 -1.60
N TYR A 221 19.88 -20.00 -1.74
CA TYR A 221 20.27 -21.42 -1.74
C TYR A 221 21.15 -21.76 -2.96
N VAL A 222 20.77 -21.30 -4.17
CA VAL A 222 21.59 -21.52 -5.37
C VAL A 222 22.98 -20.88 -5.20
N GLU A 223 23.04 -19.63 -4.75
CA GLU A 223 24.30 -18.89 -4.53
C GLU A 223 25.23 -19.55 -3.51
N LYS A 224 24.65 -20.23 -2.50
CA LYS A 224 25.41 -20.96 -1.49
C LYS A 224 26.00 -22.27 -2.02
N ASN A 225 25.36 -22.89 -3.01
CA ASN A 225 25.69 -24.24 -3.46
C ASN A 225 26.32 -24.30 -4.87
N ILE A 226 26.39 -23.17 -5.59
CA ILE A 226 27.04 -23.11 -6.90
C ILE A 226 28.54 -22.83 -6.80
N ASP A 227 29.31 -23.35 -7.76
CA ASP A 227 30.67 -22.88 -8.01
C ASP A 227 30.64 -21.48 -8.62
N LYS A 228 30.94 -20.48 -7.78
CA LYS A 228 30.95 -19.07 -8.19
C LYS A 228 32.03 -18.75 -9.23
N ALA A 229 33.08 -19.58 -9.35
CA ALA A 229 34.11 -19.40 -10.36
C ALA A 229 33.67 -19.87 -11.76
N ASN A 230 32.69 -20.77 -11.83
CA ASN A 230 32.13 -21.26 -13.07
C ASN A 230 30.61 -21.49 -12.96
N PRO A 231 29.81 -20.41 -12.98
CA PRO A 231 28.36 -20.49 -12.82
C PRO A 231 27.69 -21.11 -14.06
N ASP A 232 27.46 -22.43 -14.02
CA ASP A 232 26.71 -23.15 -15.08
C ASP A 232 25.19 -22.97 -14.89
N PRO A 233 24.47 -22.39 -15.87
CA PRO A 233 23.01 -22.24 -15.81
C PRO A 233 22.24 -23.55 -15.60
N LYS A 234 22.75 -24.68 -16.09
CA LYS A 234 22.11 -25.99 -15.87
C LYS A 234 22.17 -26.40 -14.41
N VAL A 235 23.34 -26.20 -13.78
CA VAL A 235 23.53 -26.47 -12.35
C VAL A 235 22.68 -25.51 -11.50
N MET A 236 22.55 -24.24 -11.91
CA MET A 236 21.61 -23.30 -11.26
C MET A 236 20.17 -23.81 -11.30
N ASP A 237 19.70 -24.32 -12.45
CA ASP A 237 18.35 -24.86 -12.58
C ASP A 237 18.14 -26.13 -11.75
N GLU A 238 19.15 -27.01 -11.67
CA GLU A 238 19.13 -28.19 -10.80
C GLU A 238 18.99 -27.80 -9.32
N LEU A 239 19.83 -26.87 -8.84
CA LEU A 239 19.79 -26.33 -7.47
C LEU A 239 18.48 -25.60 -7.18
N TRP A 240 17.94 -24.85 -8.14
CA TRP A 240 16.65 -24.18 -8.03
C TRP A 240 15.50 -25.18 -7.88
N ASN A 241 15.51 -26.25 -8.67
CA ASN A 241 14.52 -27.32 -8.57
C ASN A 241 14.69 -28.14 -7.28
N GLU A 242 15.91 -28.25 -6.75
CA GLU A 242 16.17 -28.86 -5.44
C GLU A 242 15.53 -28.08 -4.30
N VAL A 243 15.80 -26.77 -4.16
CA VAL A 243 15.20 -25.95 -3.09
C VAL A 243 13.67 -25.93 -3.18
N LYS A 244 13.10 -25.90 -4.39
CA LYS A 244 11.66 -26.04 -4.61
C LYS A 244 11.08 -27.33 -4.04
N ARG A 245 11.80 -28.46 -4.14
CA ARG A 245 11.36 -29.75 -3.57
C ARG A 245 11.47 -29.77 -2.06
N LEU A 246 12.54 -29.18 -1.51
CA LEU A 246 12.74 -29.09 -0.06
C LEU A 246 11.63 -28.29 0.62
N GLU A 247 11.24 -27.15 0.04
CA GLU A 247 10.14 -26.32 0.58
C GLU A 247 8.78 -27.03 0.52
N LYS A 248 8.49 -27.79 -0.56
CA LYS A 248 7.21 -28.53 -0.70
C LYS A 248 7.10 -29.78 0.17
N GLY A 249 8.23 -30.31 0.65
CA GLY A 249 8.26 -31.49 1.52
C GLY A 249 8.30 -31.17 3.01
N GLY A 250 8.34 -29.88 3.38
CA GLY A 250 8.38 -29.40 4.75
C GLY A 250 7.09 -28.71 5.24
N GLU A 251 6.06 -28.65 4.40
CA GLU A 251 4.67 -28.32 4.75
C GLU A 251 3.89 -29.59 5.12
#